data_AF-A0A4C1ZKC5-F1
#
_entry.id   AF-A0A4C1ZKC5-F1
#
_cell.length_a   1.000
_cell.length_b   1.000
_cell.length_c   1.000
_cell.angle_alpha   90.00
_cell.angle_beta   90.00
_cell.angle_gamma   90.00
#
_symmetry.space_group_name_H-M   'P 1'
#
loop_
_entity.id
_entity.type
_entity.pdbx_description
1 polymer ?
#
loop_
_entity_poly.entity_id
_entity_poly.type
_entity_poly.pdbx_seq_one_letter_code
_entity_poly.pdbx_strand_id
1 'polypeptide(L)'
;MIQNQGHCVPNELKPRDVERHFLTCELLLQRQKRKGFLHRIVAQITFNLWYRLSQELYERDIQPLTDLFKPHIERLIAALARHCQCEPDYTHLPEEGSEFYEFRIKVMELIKDVVFIVGSSSVFRQMFASLQNEISWEQTEAALFVMQAVAKNILPEEYEVVPKVVEAILNMPEDDAHPAVRKTCVMLLGELCEWIDTHPECLESSLQFLLRGLQDKHIAPTAANSLQASFMQHL
;
A
#
# COMPACT_ATOMS: atom_id res chain seq x y z
N MET A 1 19.37 8.11 56.61
CA MET A 1 20.46 8.23 55.63
C MET A 1 20.10 7.38 54.41
N ILE A 2 19.75 8.08 53.33
CA ILE A 2 19.87 7.77 51.90
C ILE A 2 19.46 6.35 51.44
N GLN A 3 18.23 6.25 50.92
CA GLN A 3 17.83 5.23 49.95
C GLN A 3 18.34 5.65 48.56
N ASN A 4 19.18 4.82 47.93
CA ASN A 4 19.60 4.97 46.54
C ASN A 4 18.42 4.58 45.62
N GLN A 5 17.77 5.57 45.01
CA GLN A 5 16.91 5.35 43.85
C GLN A 5 17.77 5.15 42.61
N GLY A 6 17.92 3.91 42.17
CA GLY A 6 18.38 3.60 40.82
C GLY A 6 17.29 3.97 39.83
N HIS A 7 17.30 5.23 39.36
CA HIS A 7 16.52 5.66 38.20
C HIS A 7 17.08 4.93 36.96
N CYS A 8 16.38 3.91 36.48
CA CYS A 8 16.57 3.44 35.11
C CYS A 8 16.14 4.58 34.18
N VAL A 9 17.11 5.27 33.59
CA VAL A 9 16.86 6.15 32.45
C VAL A 9 16.41 5.25 31.29
N PRO A 10 15.22 5.44 30.70
CA PRO A 10 14.87 4.72 29.48
C PRO A 10 15.91 5.09 28.43
N ASN A 11 16.52 4.11 27.77
CA ASN A 11 17.49 4.36 26.71
C ASN A 11 16.85 5.28 25.65
N GLU A 12 17.19 6.56 25.69
CA GLU A 12 16.85 7.52 24.65
C GLU A 12 17.53 7.04 23.36
N LEU A 13 16.76 6.46 22.43
CA LEU A 13 17.23 6.26 21.05
C LEU A 13 17.63 7.63 20.51
N LYS A 14 18.94 7.89 20.41
CA LYS A 14 19.46 9.13 19.85
C LYS A 14 19.04 9.19 18.38
N PRO A 15 18.37 10.25 17.91
CA PRO A 15 17.87 10.36 16.54
C PRO A 15 18.95 10.08 15.48
N ARG A 16 20.21 10.45 15.76
CA ARG A 16 21.37 10.22 14.86
C ARG A 16 21.78 8.75 14.70
N ASP A 17 21.66 7.94 15.75
CA ASP A 17 22.02 6.52 15.71
C ASP A 17 20.92 5.70 15.03
N VAL A 18 19.68 6.14 15.19
CA VAL A 18 18.50 5.70 14.43
C VAL A 18 18.73 6.03 12.96
N GLU A 19 18.89 7.31 12.61
CA GLU A 19 19.07 7.80 11.24
C GLU A 19 20.14 7.03 10.44
N ARG A 20 21.28 6.65 11.04
CA ARG A 20 22.33 5.86 10.36
C ARG A 20 21.92 4.42 10.03
N HIS A 21 21.23 3.73 10.95
CA HIS A 21 20.74 2.37 10.69
C HIS A 21 19.60 2.38 9.67
N PHE A 22 18.75 3.41 9.73
CA PHE A 22 17.67 3.64 8.77
C PHE A 22 18.20 3.96 7.38
N LEU A 23 19.20 4.84 7.27
CA LEU A 23 19.86 5.15 6.00
C LEU A 23 20.53 3.91 5.40
N THR A 24 21.07 3.01 6.22
CA THR A 24 21.66 1.75 5.73
C THR A 24 20.58 0.80 5.20
N CYS A 25 19.46 0.63 5.91
CA CYS A 25 18.33 -0.19 5.45
C CYS A 25 17.68 0.41 4.19
N GLU A 26 17.55 1.72 4.16
CA GLU A 26 17.04 2.49 3.01
C GLU A 26 17.96 2.35 1.79
N LEU A 27 19.28 2.51 1.96
CA LEU A 27 20.27 2.31 0.91
C LEU A 27 20.29 0.86 0.41
N LEU A 28 20.09 -0.11 1.30
CA LEU A 28 19.95 -1.51 0.91
C LEU A 28 18.69 -1.70 0.03
N LEU A 29 17.54 -1.13 0.39
CA LEU A 29 16.32 -1.19 -0.42
C LEU A 29 16.40 -0.38 -1.74
N GLN A 30 17.16 0.72 -1.77
CA GLN A 30 17.31 1.57 -2.96
C GLN A 30 18.32 1.02 -3.96
N ARG A 31 19.46 0.48 -3.51
CA ARG A 31 20.55 0.02 -4.39
C ARG A 31 20.21 -1.25 -5.17
N GLN A 32 19.17 -1.94 -4.78
CA GLN A 32 18.81 -3.22 -5.33
C GLN A 32 17.86 -3.00 -6.52
N LYS A 33 18.48 -2.71 -7.67
CA LYS A 33 17.79 -2.52 -8.95
C LYS A 33 17.33 -3.84 -9.59
N ARG A 34 17.69 -5.00 -9.03
CA ARG A 34 17.34 -6.32 -9.57
C ARG A 34 16.14 -6.90 -8.83
N LYS A 35 15.10 -7.28 -9.59
CA LYS A 35 13.99 -8.13 -9.16
C LYS A 35 14.59 -9.52 -8.85
N GLY A 36 14.38 -10.01 -7.64
CA GLY A 36 14.95 -11.29 -7.24
C GLY A 36 14.57 -11.69 -5.83
N PHE A 37 14.45 -13.00 -5.63
CA PHE A 37 14.11 -13.66 -4.37
C PHE A 37 14.91 -13.13 -3.17
N LEU A 38 16.25 -13.07 -3.32
CA LEU A 38 17.17 -12.61 -2.27
C LEU A 38 16.88 -11.18 -1.83
N HIS A 39 16.39 -10.33 -2.73
CA HIS A 39 16.09 -8.94 -2.41
C HIS A 39 14.82 -8.83 -1.54
N ARG A 40 13.81 -9.67 -1.78
CA ARG A 40 12.59 -9.73 -0.95
C ARG A 40 12.90 -10.19 0.47
N ILE A 41 13.83 -11.13 0.64
CA ILE A 41 14.30 -11.57 1.97
C ILE A 41 14.98 -10.43 2.71
N VAL A 42 15.91 -9.72 2.04
CA VAL A 42 16.60 -8.57 2.66
C VAL A 42 15.62 -7.50 3.12
N ALA A 43 14.58 -7.23 2.31
CA ALA A 43 13.52 -6.30 2.70
C ALA A 43 12.78 -6.79 3.97
N GLN A 44 12.34 -8.06 4.00
CA GLN A 44 11.62 -8.63 5.16
C GLN A 44 12.41 -8.55 6.47
N ILE A 45 13.73 -8.73 6.43
CA ILE A 45 14.59 -8.60 7.62
C ILE A 45 14.44 -7.22 8.27
N THR A 46 14.16 -6.19 7.48
CA THR A 46 14.00 -4.82 7.97
C THR A 46 12.59 -4.50 8.49
N PHE A 47 11.57 -5.34 8.26
CA PHE A 47 10.18 -4.99 8.58
C PHE A 47 9.95 -4.76 10.08
N ASN A 48 10.56 -5.59 10.95
CA ASN A 48 10.45 -5.41 12.40
C ASN A 48 11.06 -4.08 12.87
N LEU A 49 12.10 -3.58 12.19
CA LEU A 49 12.68 -2.27 12.49
C LEU A 49 11.68 -1.16 12.19
N TRP A 50 11.05 -1.19 11.01
CA TRP A 50 10.07 -0.19 10.59
C TRP A 50 8.80 -0.22 11.44
N TYR A 51 8.32 -1.42 11.80
CA TYR A 51 7.22 -1.61 12.73
C TYR A 51 7.53 -1.00 14.12
N ARG A 52 8.71 -1.29 14.68
CA ARG A 52 9.10 -0.70 15.98
C ARG A 52 9.24 0.81 15.93
N LEU A 53 9.76 1.35 14.83
CA LEU A 53 9.82 2.80 14.62
C LEU A 53 8.42 3.40 14.59
N SER A 54 7.48 2.78 13.86
CA SER A 54 6.12 3.32 13.77
C SER A 54 5.42 3.33 15.12
N GLN A 55 5.57 2.26 15.92
CA GLN A 55 5.07 2.21 17.30
C GLN A 55 5.68 3.32 18.16
N GLU A 56 7.01 3.49 18.15
CA GLU A 56 7.66 4.53 18.96
C GLU A 56 7.22 5.95 18.55
N LEU A 57 7.07 6.21 17.25
CA LEU A 57 6.60 7.50 16.74
C LEU A 57 5.14 7.76 17.14
N TYR A 58 4.31 6.72 17.06
CA TYR A 58 2.90 6.79 17.47
C TYR A 58 2.75 7.04 18.98
N GLU A 59 3.51 6.32 19.80
CA GLU A 59 3.47 6.45 21.27
C GLU A 59 3.98 7.81 21.76
N ARG A 60 5.01 8.36 21.10
CA ARG A 60 5.57 9.66 21.49
C ARG A 60 4.68 10.83 21.09
N ASP A 61 3.98 10.73 19.96
CA ASP A 61 3.09 11.76 19.43
C ASP A 61 3.75 13.16 19.33
N ILE A 62 5.01 13.19 18.86
CA ILE A 62 5.79 14.42 18.67
C ILE A 62 5.84 14.75 17.18
N GLN A 63 4.99 15.67 16.72
CA GLN A 63 4.90 16.02 15.29
C GLN A 63 6.24 16.38 14.63
N PRO A 64 7.12 17.23 15.22
CA PRO A 64 8.42 17.52 14.62
C PRO A 64 9.33 16.30 14.45
N LEU A 65 9.16 15.27 15.30
CA LEU A 65 9.89 14.02 15.19
C LEU A 65 9.31 13.16 14.06
N THR A 66 7.98 13.05 13.97
CA THR A 66 7.29 12.36 12.88
C THR A 66 7.65 12.95 11.52
N ASP A 67 7.66 14.29 11.41
CA ASP A 67 8.01 15.02 10.19
C ASP A 67 9.45 14.73 9.72
N LEU A 68 10.37 14.51 10.65
CA LEU A 68 11.76 14.14 10.34
C LEU A 68 11.84 12.79 9.59
N PHE A 69 10.95 11.84 9.92
CA PHE A 69 10.95 10.50 9.33
C PHE A 69 10.13 10.39 8.05
N LYS A 70 9.20 11.33 7.79
CA LYS A 70 8.37 11.37 6.59
C LYS A 70 9.11 11.06 5.27
N PRO A 71 10.22 11.73 4.90
CA PRO A 71 10.91 11.45 3.65
C PRO A 71 11.53 10.06 3.58
N HIS A 72 11.86 9.44 4.72
CA HIS A 72 12.36 8.07 4.77
C HIS A 72 11.24 7.06 4.53
N ILE A 73 10.06 7.30 5.10
CA ILE A 73 8.88 6.45 4.90
C ILE A 73 8.37 6.55 3.46
N GLU A 74 8.35 7.75 2.86
CA GLU A 74 8.02 7.93 1.44
C GLU A 74 8.93 7.09 0.52
N ARG A 75 10.24 7.08 0.80
CA ARG A 75 11.22 6.29 0.05
C ARG A 75 11.12 4.79 0.32
N LEU A 76 10.77 4.40 1.55
CA LEU A 76 10.46 3.02 1.91
C LEU A 76 9.27 2.52 1.08
N ILE A 77 8.14 3.23 1.10
CA ILE A 77 6.92 2.85 0.35
C ILE A 77 7.22 2.72 -1.15
N ALA A 78 7.97 3.66 -1.72
CA ALA A 78 8.39 3.58 -3.13
C ALA A 78 9.28 2.36 -3.41
N ALA A 79 10.15 1.97 -2.47
CA ALA A 79 10.93 0.74 -2.60
C ALA A 79 10.05 -0.50 -2.49
N LEU A 80 9.16 -0.56 -1.51
CA LEU A 80 8.21 -1.66 -1.31
C LEU A 80 7.30 -1.86 -2.53
N ALA A 81 6.82 -0.78 -3.15
CA ALA A 81 6.08 -0.84 -4.41
C ALA A 81 6.89 -1.56 -5.51
N ARG A 82 8.17 -1.20 -5.69
CA ARG A 82 9.06 -1.88 -6.65
C ARG A 82 9.26 -3.36 -6.34
N HIS A 83 9.30 -3.71 -5.06
CA HIS A 83 9.38 -5.11 -4.65
C HIS A 83 8.07 -5.87 -4.85
N CYS A 84 6.92 -5.22 -4.80
CA CYS A 84 5.64 -5.86 -5.03
C CYS A 84 5.34 -6.12 -6.51
N GLN A 85 6.18 -5.67 -7.43
CA GLN A 85 6.06 -5.97 -8.85
C GLN A 85 6.12 -7.49 -9.09
N CYS A 86 5.19 -7.95 -9.91
CA CYS A 86 5.21 -9.30 -10.47
C CYS A 86 6.39 -9.45 -11.45
N GLU A 87 6.76 -10.70 -11.76
CA GLU A 87 7.69 -10.96 -12.85
C GLU A 87 7.01 -10.66 -14.20
N PRO A 88 7.68 -10.05 -15.19
CA PRO A 88 7.03 -9.62 -16.43
C PRO A 88 6.39 -10.74 -17.25
N ASP A 89 6.97 -11.96 -17.17
CA ASP A 89 6.50 -13.15 -17.88
C ASP A 89 5.33 -13.86 -17.15
N TYR A 90 4.90 -13.31 -16.02
CA TYR A 90 3.92 -13.95 -15.15
C TYR A 90 2.50 -13.71 -15.66
N THR A 91 1.97 -14.67 -16.44
CA THR A 91 0.65 -14.60 -17.08
C THR A 91 -0.54 -14.96 -16.19
N HIS A 92 -0.28 -15.40 -14.96
CA HIS A 92 -1.29 -15.86 -14.02
C HIS A 92 -1.40 -14.92 -12.81
N LEU A 93 -2.41 -15.11 -11.97
CA LEU A 93 -2.49 -14.38 -10.70
C LEU A 93 -1.45 -14.94 -9.71
N PRO A 94 -0.90 -14.10 -8.80
CA PRO A 94 -0.06 -14.61 -7.73
C PRO A 94 -0.82 -15.68 -6.95
N GLU A 95 -0.24 -16.87 -6.82
CA GLU A 95 -0.86 -17.98 -6.12
C GLU A 95 -0.96 -17.65 -4.62
N GLU A 96 -2.17 -17.76 -4.07
CA GLU A 96 -2.40 -17.60 -2.63
C GLU A 96 -1.56 -18.63 -1.85
N GLY A 97 -0.85 -18.16 -0.83
CA GLY A 97 0.09 -18.98 -0.05
C GLY A 97 1.48 -19.16 -0.68
N SER A 98 1.74 -18.64 -1.89
CA SER A 98 3.10 -18.55 -2.41
C SER A 98 3.96 -17.59 -1.57
N GLU A 99 5.28 -17.78 -1.55
CA GLU A 99 6.18 -16.89 -0.79
C GLU A 99 6.07 -15.42 -1.25
N PHE A 100 5.84 -15.20 -2.55
CA PHE A 100 5.61 -13.86 -3.07
C PHE A 100 4.29 -13.27 -2.58
N TYR A 101 3.22 -14.05 -2.56
CA TYR A 101 1.93 -13.62 -2.01
C TYR A 101 2.06 -13.25 -0.54
N GLU A 102 2.65 -14.11 0.29
CA GLU A 102 2.89 -13.85 1.72
C GLU A 102 3.78 -12.62 1.93
N PHE A 103 4.80 -12.43 1.09
CA PHE A 103 5.60 -11.21 1.10
C PHE A 103 4.75 -9.96 0.85
N ARG A 104 3.86 -9.98 -0.16
CA ARG A 104 2.98 -8.86 -0.46
C ARG A 104 2.03 -8.55 0.69
N ILE A 105 1.46 -9.57 1.34
CA ILE A 105 0.60 -9.37 2.52
C ILE A 105 1.36 -8.63 3.63
N LYS A 106 2.57 -9.08 3.98
CA LYS A 106 3.41 -8.39 4.98
C LYS A 106 3.78 -6.96 4.58
N VAL A 107 4.01 -6.71 3.28
CA VAL A 107 4.25 -5.35 2.78
C VAL A 107 3.02 -4.47 2.98
N MET A 108 1.83 -4.98 2.68
CA MET A 108 0.57 -4.24 2.86
C MET A 108 0.31 -3.92 4.32
N GLU A 109 0.55 -4.87 5.23
CA GLU A 109 0.49 -4.64 6.69
C GLU A 109 1.47 -3.55 7.13
N LEU A 110 2.74 -3.65 6.71
CA LEU A 110 3.74 -2.65 7.04
C LEU A 110 3.36 -1.25 6.52
N ILE A 111 2.84 -1.15 5.29
CA ILE A 111 2.36 0.13 4.75
C ILE A 111 1.25 0.71 5.63
N LYS A 112 0.28 -0.12 6.05
CA LYS A 112 -0.80 0.31 6.95
C LYS A 112 -0.27 0.80 8.31
N ASP A 113 0.80 0.20 8.82
CA ASP A 113 1.42 0.60 10.09
C ASP A 113 2.22 1.90 10.00
N VAL A 114 2.79 2.23 8.83
CA VAL A 114 3.66 3.42 8.68
C VAL A 114 2.98 4.59 7.96
N VAL A 115 1.83 4.38 7.32
CA VAL A 115 1.19 5.40 6.46
C VAL A 115 0.83 6.67 7.22
N PHE A 116 0.50 6.59 8.52
CA PHE A 116 0.15 7.76 9.32
C PHE A 116 1.27 8.81 9.39
N ILE A 117 2.54 8.40 9.24
CA ILE A 117 3.72 9.28 9.28
C ILE A 117 3.75 10.21 8.05
N VAL A 118 3.25 9.73 6.91
CA VAL A 118 3.28 10.45 5.62
C VAL A 118 1.92 11.05 5.27
N GLY A 119 0.86 10.33 5.61
CA GLY A 119 -0.53 10.60 5.23
C GLY A 119 -0.97 9.74 4.02
N SER A 120 -2.13 9.08 4.15
CA SER A 120 -2.71 8.21 3.12
C SER A 120 -2.90 8.92 1.78
N SER A 121 -3.41 10.16 1.80
CA SER A 121 -3.60 10.96 0.59
C SER A 121 -2.29 11.27 -0.13
N SER A 122 -1.19 11.47 0.60
CA SER A 122 0.14 11.71 0.01
C SER A 122 0.64 10.47 -0.73
N VAL A 123 0.52 9.30 -0.10
CA VAL A 123 0.92 8.00 -0.70
C VAL A 123 0.06 7.69 -1.92
N PHE A 124 -1.26 7.89 -1.83
CA PHE A 124 -2.19 7.67 -2.94
C PHE A 124 -1.85 8.56 -4.15
N ARG A 125 -1.58 9.85 -3.91
CA ARG A 125 -1.15 10.82 -4.94
C ARG A 125 0.21 10.46 -5.55
N GLN A 126 1.15 10.01 -4.74
CA GLN A 126 2.47 9.59 -5.21
C GLN A 126 2.38 8.38 -6.15
N MET A 127 1.55 7.38 -5.80
CA MET A 127 1.33 6.22 -6.65
C MET A 127 0.60 6.61 -7.95
N PHE A 128 -0.44 7.45 -7.86
CA PHE A 128 -1.13 7.97 -9.04
C PHE A 128 -0.18 8.72 -9.99
N ALA A 129 0.71 9.57 -9.47
CA ALA A 129 1.70 10.27 -10.28
C ALA A 129 2.65 9.29 -11.01
N SER A 130 2.92 8.12 -10.42
CA SER A 130 3.73 7.08 -11.06
C SER A 130 3.00 6.44 -12.25
N LEU A 131 1.67 6.28 -12.15
CA LEU A 131 0.80 5.74 -13.20
C LEU A 131 0.66 6.67 -14.43
N GLN A 132 0.98 7.95 -14.31
CA GLN A 132 0.90 8.90 -15.43
C GLN A 132 2.06 8.75 -16.44
N ASN A 133 3.08 7.96 -16.12
CA ASN A 133 4.19 7.68 -17.03
C ASN A 133 3.90 6.42 -17.86
N GLU A 134 4.55 6.27 -19.00
CA GLU A 134 4.56 4.99 -19.72
C GLU A 134 5.31 3.94 -18.89
N ILE A 135 4.57 3.00 -18.31
CA ILE A 135 5.08 1.95 -17.42
C ILE A 135 4.52 0.60 -17.83
N SER A 136 5.22 -0.48 -17.46
CA SER A 136 4.77 -1.84 -17.75
C SER A 136 3.62 -2.28 -16.83
N TRP A 137 2.89 -3.33 -17.24
CA TRP A 137 1.71 -3.81 -16.51
C TRP A 137 2.04 -4.20 -15.06
N GLU A 138 3.22 -4.75 -14.79
CA GLU A 138 3.61 -5.15 -13.44
C GLU A 138 3.95 -3.95 -12.55
N GLN A 139 4.36 -2.83 -13.14
CA GLN A 139 4.56 -1.57 -12.44
C GLN A 139 3.20 -0.91 -12.13
N THR A 140 2.28 -0.92 -13.09
CA THR A 140 0.89 -0.47 -12.91
C THR A 140 0.22 -1.25 -11.78
N GLU A 141 0.29 -2.57 -11.83
CA GLU A 141 -0.30 -3.45 -10.82
C GLU A 141 0.27 -3.18 -9.42
N ALA A 142 1.59 -3.02 -9.29
CA ALA A 142 2.22 -2.76 -8.00
C ALA A 142 1.88 -1.38 -7.43
N ALA A 143 1.73 -0.36 -8.27
CA ALA A 143 1.27 0.96 -7.82
C ALA A 143 -0.18 0.90 -7.32
N LEU A 144 -1.08 0.23 -8.06
CA LEU A 144 -2.46 -0.01 -7.63
C LEU A 144 -2.55 -0.81 -6.33
N PHE A 145 -1.67 -1.79 -6.14
CA PHE A 145 -1.57 -2.57 -4.91
C PHE A 145 -1.22 -1.71 -3.69
N VAL A 146 -0.29 -0.75 -3.85
CA VAL A 146 0.03 0.19 -2.77
C VAL A 146 -1.10 1.18 -2.54
N MET A 147 -1.78 1.65 -3.59
CA MET A 147 -2.96 2.50 -3.47
C MET A 147 -4.07 1.80 -2.68
N GLN A 148 -4.30 0.52 -2.96
CA GLN A 148 -5.27 -0.31 -2.23
C GLN A 148 -4.97 -0.33 -0.72
N ALA A 149 -3.70 -0.46 -0.34
CA ALA A 149 -3.31 -0.53 1.08
C ALA A 149 -3.71 0.72 1.89
N VAL A 150 -3.84 1.87 1.24
CA VAL A 150 -4.14 3.17 1.89
C VAL A 150 -5.52 3.73 1.54
N ALA A 151 -6.23 3.11 0.60
CA ALA A 151 -7.48 3.61 0.02
C ALA A 151 -8.60 3.80 1.05
N LYS A 152 -8.74 2.87 2.00
CA LYS A 152 -9.74 2.94 3.07
C LYS A 152 -9.58 4.16 4.00
N ASN A 153 -8.41 4.76 4.03
CA ASN A 153 -8.11 5.94 4.86
C ASN A 153 -8.20 7.25 4.06
N ILE A 154 -8.71 7.21 2.83
CA ILE A 154 -8.94 8.40 2.01
C ILE A 154 -10.31 8.99 2.37
N LEU A 155 -10.33 10.30 2.61
CA LEU A 155 -11.56 11.00 2.97
C LEU A 155 -12.56 11.01 1.79
N PRO A 156 -13.86 10.92 2.05
CA PRO A 156 -14.89 11.06 1.02
C PRO A 156 -14.78 12.37 0.23
N GLU A 157 -14.30 13.45 0.84
CA GLU A 157 -14.14 14.77 0.20
C GLU A 157 -12.88 14.90 -0.67
N GLU A 158 -12.23 13.80 -1.07
CA GLU A 158 -11.11 13.81 -2.01
C GLU A 158 -11.61 13.92 -3.46
N TYR A 159 -11.46 15.08 -4.08
CA TYR A 159 -12.01 15.37 -5.41
C TYR A 159 -10.96 15.49 -6.53
N GLU A 160 -9.68 15.26 -6.26
CA GLU A 160 -8.63 15.54 -7.25
C GLU A 160 -8.05 14.29 -7.92
N VAL A 161 -7.81 13.23 -7.14
CA VAL A 161 -7.11 12.02 -7.62
C VAL A 161 -8.01 10.80 -7.61
N VAL A 162 -8.80 10.59 -6.57
CA VAL A 162 -9.73 9.45 -6.48
C VAL A 162 -10.70 9.40 -7.68
N PRO A 163 -11.37 10.50 -8.09
CA PRO A 163 -12.24 10.45 -9.27
C PRO A 163 -11.54 9.94 -10.52
N LYS A 164 -10.30 10.40 -10.77
CA LYS A 164 -9.51 10.03 -11.96
C LYS A 164 -9.11 8.56 -11.92
N VAL A 165 -8.79 8.04 -10.74
CA VAL A 165 -8.45 6.63 -10.54
C VAL A 165 -9.67 5.76 -10.77
N VAL A 166 -10.82 6.12 -10.19
CA VAL A 166 -12.09 5.41 -10.37
C VAL A 166 -12.48 5.43 -11.85
N GLU A 167 -12.46 6.58 -12.50
CA GLU A 167 -12.76 6.71 -13.93
C GLU A 167 -11.83 5.83 -14.80
N ALA A 168 -10.53 5.80 -14.51
CA ALA A 168 -9.58 4.95 -15.24
C ALA A 168 -9.85 3.45 -15.03
N ILE A 169 -10.24 3.05 -13.81
CA ILE A 169 -10.62 1.66 -13.51
C ILE A 169 -11.88 1.26 -14.29
N LEU A 170 -12.90 2.11 -14.27
CA LEU A 170 -14.20 1.82 -14.90
C LEU A 170 -14.12 1.78 -16.43
N ASN A 171 -13.19 2.54 -17.03
CA ASN A 171 -12.96 2.59 -18.47
C ASN A 171 -11.88 1.60 -18.97
N MET A 172 -11.40 0.71 -18.10
CA MET A 172 -10.37 -0.27 -18.46
C MET A 172 -10.87 -1.26 -19.53
N PRO A 173 -10.12 -1.50 -20.62
CA PRO A 173 -10.50 -2.48 -21.63
C PRO A 173 -10.50 -3.91 -21.05
N GLU A 174 -11.57 -4.66 -21.30
CA GLU A 174 -11.75 -6.01 -20.73
C GLU A 174 -10.76 -7.04 -21.31
N ASP A 175 -10.43 -6.90 -22.60
CA ASP A 175 -9.65 -7.88 -23.37
C ASP A 175 -8.13 -7.61 -23.41
N ASP A 176 -7.69 -6.43 -22.99
CA ASP A 176 -6.29 -5.98 -23.13
C ASP A 176 -5.56 -5.85 -21.78
N ALA A 177 -6.32 -5.73 -20.68
CA ALA A 177 -5.73 -5.57 -19.37
C ALA A 177 -5.27 -6.90 -18.76
N HIS A 178 -4.03 -6.92 -18.25
CA HIS A 178 -3.45 -8.08 -17.60
C HIS A 178 -4.33 -8.54 -16.40
N PRO A 179 -4.58 -9.86 -16.21
CA PRO A 179 -5.48 -10.36 -15.15
C PRO A 179 -5.13 -9.87 -13.74
N ALA A 180 -3.84 -9.75 -13.43
CA ALA A 180 -3.37 -9.22 -12.15
C ALA A 180 -3.78 -7.75 -11.93
N VAL A 181 -3.66 -6.91 -12.96
CA VAL A 181 -4.11 -5.50 -12.90
C VAL A 181 -5.62 -5.46 -12.66
N ARG A 182 -6.40 -6.25 -13.42
CA ARG A 182 -7.86 -6.32 -13.28
C ARG A 182 -8.28 -6.73 -11.86
N LYS A 183 -7.68 -7.78 -11.29
CA LYS A 183 -7.95 -8.22 -9.91
C LYS A 183 -7.64 -7.11 -8.90
N THR A 184 -6.49 -6.46 -9.02
CA THR A 184 -6.07 -5.39 -8.10
C THR A 184 -6.97 -4.15 -8.23
N CYS A 185 -7.49 -3.82 -9.42
CA CYS A 185 -8.49 -2.78 -9.60
C CYS A 185 -9.82 -3.09 -8.89
N VAL A 186 -10.30 -4.34 -8.99
CA VAL A 186 -11.50 -4.79 -8.25
C VAL A 186 -11.30 -4.65 -6.74
N MET A 187 -10.11 -4.98 -6.22
CA MET A 187 -9.77 -4.79 -4.81
C MET A 187 -9.75 -3.32 -4.41
N LEU A 188 -9.06 -2.49 -5.18
CA LEU A 188 -8.96 -1.05 -4.93
C LEU A 188 -10.33 -0.38 -4.95
N LEU A 189 -11.20 -0.73 -5.90
CA LEU A 189 -12.56 -0.19 -5.96
C LEU A 189 -13.37 -0.57 -4.72
N GLY A 190 -13.19 -1.79 -4.19
CA GLY A 190 -13.82 -2.22 -2.94
C GLY A 190 -13.33 -1.47 -1.70
N GLU A 191 -12.05 -1.08 -1.65
CA GLU A 191 -11.52 -0.27 -0.55
C GLU A 191 -11.92 1.22 -0.64
N LEU A 192 -12.35 1.68 -1.82
CA LEU A 192 -12.87 3.03 -2.06
C LEU A 192 -14.39 3.13 -1.86
N CYS A 193 -15.03 2.14 -1.22
CA CYS A 193 -16.48 2.10 -1.10
C CYS A 193 -17.08 3.33 -0.40
N GLU A 194 -16.48 3.79 0.69
CA GLU A 194 -16.97 4.96 1.43
C GLU A 194 -16.94 6.22 0.56
N TRP A 195 -15.92 6.33 -0.30
CA TRP A 195 -15.85 7.41 -1.29
C TRP A 195 -16.95 7.25 -2.35
N ILE A 196 -17.13 6.06 -2.93
CA ILE A 196 -18.16 5.78 -3.95
C ILE A 196 -19.57 6.06 -3.42
N ASP A 197 -19.85 5.73 -2.16
CA ASP A 197 -21.14 5.97 -1.51
C ASP A 197 -21.52 7.46 -1.45
N THR A 198 -20.52 8.34 -1.48
CA THR A 198 -20.72 9.81 -1.53
C THR A 198 -20.72 10.39 -2.95
N HIS A 199 -20.51 9.55 -3.98
CA HIS A 199 -20.41 9.94 -5.40
C HIS A 199 -21.36 9.09 -6.26
N PRO A 200 -22.68 9.36 -6.20
CA PRO A 200 -23.70 8.53 -6.84
C PRO A 200 -23.57 8.43 -8.38
N GLU A 201 -22.88 9.38 -9.02
CA GLU A 201 -22.61 9.38 -10.46
C GLU A 201 -21.77 8.18 -10.91
N CYS A 202 -20.92 7.62 -10.04
CA CYS A 202 -20.05 6.49 -10.36
C CYS A 202 -20.55 5.16 -9.79
N LEU A 203 -21.62 5.19 -8.98
CA LEU A 203 -22.15 4.04 -8.26
C LEU A 203 -22.60 2.91 -9.20
N GLU A 204 -23.45 3.23 -10.17
CA GLU A 204 -23.98 2.22 -11.10
C GLU A 204 -22.86 1.60 -11.94
N SER A 205 -21.94 2.42 -12.44
CA SER A 205 -20.80 1.94 -13.22
C SER A 205 -19.86 1.05 -12.39
N SER A 206 -19.64 1.41 -11.11
CA SER A 206 -18.87 0.61 -10.16
C SER A 206 -19.52 -0.73 -9.87
N LEU A 207 -20.84 -0.76 -9.66
CA LEU A 207 -21.60 -1.99 -9.48
C LEU A 207 -21.50 -2.89 -10.72
N GLN A 208 -21.72 -2.34 -11.91
CA GLN A 208 -21.62 -3.09 -13.16
C GLN A 208 -20.21 -3.65 -13.38
N PHE A 209 -19.17 -2.89 -13.03
CA PHE A 209 -17.78 -3.36 -13.10
C PHE A 209 -17.54 -4.55 -12.16
N LEU A 210 -17.98 -4.46 -10.91
CA LEU A 210 -17.84 -5.56 -9.94
C LEU A 210 -18.66 -6.79 -10.33
N LEU A 211 -19.89 -6.61 -10.83
CA LEU A 211 -20.73 -7.70 -11.32
C LEU A 211 -20.11 -8.42 -12.52
N ARG A 212 -19.41 -7.70 -13.40
CA ARG A 212 -18.61 -8.31 -14.48
C ARG A 212 -17.45 -9.13 -13.90
N GLY A 213 -16.79 -8.64 -12.85
CA GLY A 213 -15.76 -9.38 -12.11
C GLY A 213 -16.24 -10.73 -11.54
N LEU A 214 -17.53 -10.86 -11.19
CA LEU A 214 -18.12 -12.13 -10.74
C LEU A 214 -18.20 -13.20 -11.84
N GLN A 215 -18.14 -12.81 -13.12
CA GLN A 215 -18.20 -13.75 -14.25
C GLN A 215 -16.85 -14.42 -14.51
N ASP A 216 -15.75 -13.86 -14.02
CA ASP A 216 -14.41 -14.43 -14.11
C ASP A 216 -14.13 -15.29 -12.87
N LYS A 217 -13.93 -16.61 -13.06
CA LYS A 217 -13.69 -17.58 -11.99
C LYS A 217 -12.55 -17.17 -11.04
N HIS A 218 -11.53 -16.49 -11.53
CA HIS A 218 -10.35 -16.13 -10.75
C HIS A 218 -10.50 -14.79 -10.02
N ILE A 219 -11.40 -13.92 -10.48
CA ILE A 219 -11.67 -12.61 -9.89
C ILE A 219 -12.95 -12.63 -9.03
N ALA A 220 -13.86 -13.57 -9.28
CA ALA A 220 -15.16 -13.66 -8.63
C ALA A 220 -15.11 -13.62 -7.09
N PRO A 221 -14.20 -14.35 -6.39
CA PRO A 221 -14.11 -14.23 -4.93
C PRO A 221 -13.78 -12.81 -4.47
N THR A 222 -12.87 -12.15 -5.19
CA THR A 222 -12.47 -10.77 -4.92
C THR A 222 -13.58 -9.78 -5.22
N ALA A 223 -14.27 -9.93 -6.34
CA ALA A 223 -15.42 -9.10 -6.69
C ALA A 223 -16.57 -9.24 -5.69
N ALA A 224 -16.85 -10.47 -5.22
CA ALA A 224 -17.84 -10.71 -4.19
C ALA A 224 -17.49 -10.01 -2.86
N ASN A 225 -16.23 -10.08 -2.44
CA ASN A 225 -15.75 -9.38 -1.24
C ASN A 225 -15.85 -7.86 -1.40
N SER A 226 -15.48 -7.30 -2.55
CA SER A 226 -15.60 -5.86 -2.82
C SER A 226 -17.07 -5.41 -2.81
N LEU A 227 -17.99 -6.20 -3.38
CA LEU A 227 -19.43 -5.93 -3.35
C LEU A 227 -19.97 -5.97 -1.92
N GLN A 228 -19.57 -6.95 -1.12
CA GLN A 228 -19.96 -7.04 0.29
C GLN A 228 -19.47 -5.82 1.08
N ALA A 229 -18.20 -5.45 0.91
CA ALA A 229 -17.60 -4.29 1.59
C ALA A 229 -18.29 -2.98 1.23
N SER A 230 -18.75 -2.85 -0.03
CA SER A 230 -19.33 -1.61 -0.55
C SER A 230 -20.83 -1.48 -0.30
N PHE A 231 -21.60 -2.57 -0.35
CA PHE A 231 -23.06 -2.47 -0.50
C PHE A 231 -23.87 -3.23 0.54
N MET A 232 -23.24 -3.98 1.45
CA MET A 232 -23.94 -4.63 2.57
C MET A 232 -23.90 -3.83 3.88
N GLN A 233 -23.28 -2.64 3.91
CA GLN A 233 -23.37 -1.75 5.09
C GLN A 233 -24.71 -0.98 5.16
N HIS A 234 -25.47 -0.97 4.06
CA HIS A 234 -26.75 -0.25 3.92
C HIS A 234 -28.00 -1.16 3.91
N LEU A 235 -27.84 -2.46 4.20
CA LEU A 235 -28.92 -3.45 4.35
C LEU A 235 -29.02 -3.92 5.80
#